data_AF-A0A180F3I2-F1
#
_entry.id   AF-A0A180F3I2-F1
#
_cell.length_a   1.000
_cell.length_b   1.000
_cell.length_c   1.000
_cell.angle_alpha   90.00
_cell.angle_beta   90.00
_cell.angle_gamma   90.00
#
_symmetry.space_group_name_H-M   'P 1'
#
loop_
_entity.id
_entity.type
_entity.pdbx_description
1 polymer ?
#
loop_
_entity_poly.entity_id
_entity_poly.type
_entity_poly.pdbx_seq_one_letter_code
_entity_poly.pdbx_strand_id
1 'polypeptide(L)'
;MIQRIMKSKEEQLTEKLKAAELNLQNEKARNKSLQRQNKSLENKLGTGMKQSEALKAACSVFKKTEGLNRTIAQEPIRRHQYSVDIVSLSVELYVRARCGFRGAVDILSYMNESFGWKLKKVPNRNSIENWVRKSGYSIYKELAYTNPEEEHAQTTDESMMPGSEKMLLSLDIGADIPLRRSDVKVLDISVASS
;
A
#
# COMPACT_ATOMS: atom_id res chain seq x y z
N MET A 1 12.76 -79.49 0.84
CA MET A 1 13.44 -78.18 0.77
C MET A 1 12.92 -77.31 -0.38
N ILE A 2 12.88 -77.84 -1.62
CA ILE A 2 12.48 -77.09 -2.83
C ILE A 2 11.05 -76.55 -2.78
N GLN A 3 10.05 -77.35 -2.34
CA GLN A 3 8.65 -76.89 -2.25
C GLN A 3 8.44 -75.70 -1.30
N ARG A 4 9.20 -75.61 -0.19
CA ARG A 4 9.16 -74.47 0.73
C ARG A 4 9.72 -73.20 0.09
N ILE A 5 10.79 -73.33 -0.70
CA ILE A 5 11.42 -72.20 -1.41
C ILE A 5 10.49 -71.66 -2.48
N MET A 6 9.80 -72.53 -3.22
CA MET A 6 8.83 -72.12 -4.23
C MET A 6 7.65 -71.37 -3.60
N LYS A 7 7.08 -71.91 -2.52
CA LYS A 7 5.97 -71.25 -1.79
C LYS A 7 6.36 -69.87 -1.25
N SER A 8 7.56 -69.74 -0.66
CA SER A 8 8.07 -68.46 -0.16
C SER A 8 8.29 -67.43 -1.28
N LYS A 9 8.76 -67.85 -2.46
CA LYS A 9 8.90 -66.94 -3.62
C LYS A 9 7.54 -66.48 -4.16
N GLU A 10 6.54 -67.36 -4.15
CA GLU A 10 5.18 -67.06 -4.59
C GLU A 10 4.49 -66.05 -3.64
N GLU A 11 4.67 -66.22 -2.33
CA GLU A 11 4.24 -65.25 -1.31
C GLU A 11 4.94 -63.88 -1.49
N GLN A 12 6.26 -63.86 -1.75
CA GLN A 12 6.97 -62.60 -2.03
C GLN A 12 6.49 -61.91 -3.32
N LEU A 13 6.17 -62.67 -4.37
CA LEU A 13 5.65 -62.13 -5.62
C LEU A 13 4.26 -61.54 -5.45
N THR A 14 3.38 -62.23 -4.69
CA THR A 14 2.02 -61.74 -4.42
C THR A 14 2.01 -60.49 -3.54
N GLU A 15 2.90 -60.38 -2.54
CA GLU A 15 3.07 -59.13 -1.77
C GLU A 15 3.57 -57.97 -2.63
N LYS A 16 4.57 -58.21 -3.50
CA LYS A 16 5.06 -57.20 -4.44
C LYS A 16 3.99 -56.74 -5.41
N LEU A 17 3.14 -57.66 -5.89
CA LEU A 17 2.05 -57.35 -6.80
C LEU A 17 0.98 -56.46 -6.12
N LYS A 18 0.58 -56.80 -4.88
CA LYS A 18 -0.33 -55.96 -4.08
C LYS A 18 0.24 -54.56 -3.81
N ALA A 19 1.53 -54.47 -3.47
CA ALA A 19 2.20 -53.18 -3.25
C ALA A 19 2.24 -52.33 -4.53
N ALA A 20 2.47 -52.95 -5.69
CA ALA A 20 2.46 -52.27 -6.99
C ALA A 20 1.06 -51.76 -7.35
N GLU A 21 0.00 -52.54 -7.10
CA GLU A 21 -1.39 -52.13 -7.35
C GLU A 21 -1.79 -50.94 -6.47
N LEU A 22 -1.43 -50.96 -5.19
CA LEU A 22 -1.70 -49.86 -4.26
C LEU A 22 -0.98 -48.57 -4.70
N ASN A 23 0.29 -48.68 -5.10
CA ASN A 23 1.05 -47.55 -5.64
C ASN A 23 0.42 -46.99 -6.91
N LEU A 24 -0.04 -47.86 -7.83
CA LEU A 24 -0.70 -47.44 -9.05
C LEU A 24 -2.01 -46.67 -8.75
N GLN A 25 -2.80 -47.10 -7.77
CA GLN A 25 -4.01 -46.38 -7.35
C GLN A 25 -3.68 -45.01 -6.76
N ASN A 26 -2.66 -44.91 -5.91
CA ASN A 26 -2.22 -43.65 -5.32
C ASN A 26 -1.72 -42.66 -6.38
N GLU A 27 -0.92 -43.14 -7.35
CA GLU A 27 -0.43 -42.30 -8.46
C GLU A 27 -1.56 -41.84 -9.37
N LYS A 28 -2.56 -42.70 -9.66
CA LYS A 28 -3.76 -42.29 -10.41
C LYS A 28 -4.54 -41.19 -9.67
N ALA A 29 -4.66 -41.28 -8.35
CA ALA A 29 -5.31 -40.25 -7.55
C ALA A 29 -4.53 -38.93 -7.55
N ARG A 30 -3.19 -38.99 -7.39
CA ARG A 30 -2.31 -37.81 -7.48
C ARG A 30 -2.41 -37.13 -8.84
N ASN A 31 -2.36 -37.89 -9.92
CA ASN A 31 -2.41 -37.36 -11.28
C ASN A 31 -3.74 -36.64 -11.55
N LYS A 32 -4.86 -37.22 -11.09
CA LYS A 32 -6.19 -36.57 -11.17
C LYS A 32 -6.26 -35.27 -10.36
N SER A 33 -5.58 -35.20 -9.21
CA SER A 33 -5.48 -33.98 -8.41
C SER A 33 -4.66 -32.90 -9.12
N LEU A 34 -3.48 -33.26 -9.64
CA LEU A 34 -2.61 -32.36 -10.40
C LEU A 34 -3.31 -31.80 -11.64
N GLN A 35 -4.06 -32.63 -12.36
CA GLN A 35 -4.81 -32.21 -13.53
C GLN A 35 -5.86 -31.13 -13.19
N ARG A 36 -6.50 -31.24 -12.02
CA ARG A 36 -7.45 -30.21 -11.52
C ARG A 36 -6.71 -28.92 -11.16
N GLN A 37 -5.55 -29.02 -10.52
CA GLN A 37 -4.74 -27.85 -10.17
C GLN A 37 -4.25 -27.11 -11.42
N ASN A 38 -3.73 -27.83 -12.41
CA ASN A 38 -3.27 -27.24 -13.67
C ASN A 38 -4.41 -26.51 -14.39
N LYS A 39 -5.60 -27.12 -14.49
CA LYS A 39 -6.78 -26.47 -15.07
C LYS A 39 -7.16 -25.18 -14.32
N SER A 40 -7.06 -25.18 -12.98
CA SER A 40 -7.31 -23.98 -12.17
C SER A 40 -6.28 -22.88 -12.43
N LEU A 41 -5.00 -23.25 -12.53
CA LEU A 41 -3.91 -22.31 -12.83
C LEU A 41 -4.03 -21.71 -14.23
N GLU A 42 -4.34 -22.52 -15.24
CA GLU A 42 -4.58 -22.06 -16.62
C GLU A 42 -5.71 -21.02 -16.68
N ASN A 43 -6.82 -21.28 -15.99
CA ASN A 43 -7.95 -20.34 -15.91
C ASN A 43 -7.54 -19.01 -15.24
N LYS A 44 -6.75 -19.07 -14.16
CA LYS A 44 -6.23 -17.87 -13.49
C LYS A 44 -5.28 -17.09 -14.38
N LEU A 45 -4.37 -17.79 -15.08
CA LEU A 45 -3.43 -17.19 -16.02
C LEU A 45 -4.18 -16.48 -17.17
N GLY A 46 -5.16 -17.15 -17.78
CA GLY A 46 -5.98 -16.58 -18.84
C GLY A 46 -6.77 -15.35 -18.39
N THR A 47 -7.26 -15.35 -17.15
CA THR A 47 -7.96 -14.18 -16.57
C THR A 47 -6.99 -13.02 -16.32
N GLY A 48 -5.80 -13.29 -15.77
CA GLY A 48 -4.77 -12.28 -15.53
C GLY A 48 -4.25 -11.65 -16.82
N MET A 49 -4.07 -12.44 -17.89
CA MET A 49 -3.68 -11.93 -19.20
C MET A 49 -4.74 -10.98 -19.78
N LYS A 50 -6.02 -11.35 -19.73
CA LYS A 50 -7.12 -10.48 -20.20
C LYS A 50 -7.19 -9.17 -19.41
N GLN A 51 -6.99 -9.22 -18.09
CA GLN A 51 -6.95 -8.01 -17.26
C GLN A 51 -5.76 -7.13 -17.61
N SER A 52 -4.57 -7.71 -17.83
CA SER A 52 -3.37 -6.98 -18.26
C SER A 52 -3.56 -6.31 -19.61
N GLU A 53 -4.15 -7.00 -20.59
CA GLU A 53 -4.46 -6.45 -21.91
C GLU A 53 -5.49 -5.32 -21.85
N ALA A 54 -6.56 -5.49 -21.06
CA ALA A 54 -7.56 -4.46 -20.84
C ALA A 54 -6.96 -3.21 -20.19
N LEU A 55 -6.08 -3.39 -19.19
CA LEU A 55 -5.37 -2.30 -18.54
C LEU A 55 -4.45 -1.57 -19.52
N LYS A 56 -3.71 -2.32 -20.35
CA LYS A 56 -2.82 -1.76 -21.37
C LYS A 56 -3.59 -0.98 -22.43
N ALA A 57 -4.75 -1.49 -22.85
CA ALA A 57 -5.65 -0.79 -23.77
C ALA A 57 -6.18 0.51 -23.16
N ALA A 58 -6.67 0.48 -21.90
CA ALA A 58 -7.12 1.67 -21.19
C ALA A 58 -5.99 2.72 -21.08
N CYS A 59 -4.78 2.32 -20.68
CA CYS A 59 -3.62 3.20 -20.64
C CYS A 59 -3.29 3.82 -22.01
N SER A 60 -3.45 3.06 -23.11
CA SER A 60 -3.21 3.59 -24.46
C SER A 60 -4.25 4.62 -24.89
N VAL A 61 -5.50 4.49 -24.45
CA VAL A 61 -6.57 5.47 -24.68
C VAL A 61 -6.30 6.73 -23.86
N PHE A 62 -5.93 6.58 -22.58
CA PHE A 62 -5.54 7.69 -21.72
C PHE A 62 -4.36 8.50 -22.28
N LYS A 63 -3.37 7.84 -22.92
CA LYS A 63 -2.25 8.53 -23.59
C LYS A 63 -2.67 9.35 -24.81
N LYS A 64 -3.77 8.97 -25.48
CA LYS A 64 -4.28 9.65 -26.71
C LYS A 64 -5.24 10.79 -26.38
N THR A 65 -5.98 10.71 -25.28
CA THR A 65 -6.77 11.84 -24.78
C THR A 65 -5.83 12.86 -24.15
N GLU A 66 -5.52 13.91 -24.91
CA GLU A 66 -4.51 14.96 -24.65
C GLU A 66 -4.67 15.78 -23.34
N GLY A 67 -5.58 15.40 -22.43
CA GLY A 67 -5.86 16.13 -21.19
C GLY A 67 -4.81 15.98 -20.07
N LEU A 68 -3.94 14.95 -20.13
CA LEU A 68 -2.87 14.73 -19.13
C LEU A 68 -1.45 14.96 -19.69
N ASN A 69 -1.34 15.41 -20.94
CA ASN A 69 -0.07 15.83 -21.55
C ASN A 69 0.30 17.27 -21.21
N ARG A 70 -0.45 17.94 -20.31
CA ARG A 70 0.16 19.06 -19.59
C ARG A 70 1.32 18.48 -18.82
N THR A 71 2.49 18.98 -19.14
CA THR A 71 3.77 18.87 -18.46
C THR A 71 3.59 19.01 -16.93
N ILE A 72 3.14 17.97 -16.21
CA ILE A 72 3.20 17.89 -14.74
C ILE A 72 4.66 17.67 -14.30
N ALA A 73 5.60 17.60 -15.23
CA ALA A 73 6.97 18.03 -15.00
C ALA A 73 7.01 19.56 -14.83
N GLN A 74 6.29 20.07 -13.82
CA GLN A 74 6.54 21.40 -13.29
C GLN A 74 8.01 21.48 -12.89
N GLU A 75 8.59 22.66 -13.04
CA GLU A 75 9.95 22.92 -12.62
C GLU A 75 10.17 22.42 -11.19
N PRO A 76 11.32 21.79 -10.89
CA PRO A 76 11.63 21.41 -9.53
C PRO A 76 11.54 22.64 -8.63
N ILE A 77 11.03 22.46 -7.41
CA ILE A 77 11.05 23.53 -6.42
C ILE A 77 12.49 24.05 -6.31
N ARG A 78 12.68 25.37 -6.18
CA ARG A 78 14.02 25.96 -6.09
C ARG A 78 14.86 25.23 -5.03
N ARG A 79 16.00 24.67 -5.46
CA ARG A 79 16.92 23.82 -4.63
C ARG A 79 16.36 22.45 -4.20
N HIS A 80 15.35 21.93 -4.89
CA HIS A 80 14.78 20.61 -4.66
C HIS A 80 14.77 19.80 -5.96
N GLN A 81 14.76 18.47 -5.84
CA GLN A 81 14.79 17.58 -7.02
C GLN A 81 13.38 17.36 -7.62
N TYR A 82 12.34 17.51 -6.81
CA TYR A 82 10.96 17.20 -7.19
C TYR A 82 10.12 18.48 -7.27
N SER A 83 9.15 18.49 -8.17
CA SER A 83 8.15 19.55 -8.28
C SER A 83 7.16 19.51 -7.12
N VAL A 84 6.39 20.59 -6.95
CA VAL A 84 5.31 20.67 -5.96
C VAL A 84 4.30 19.55 -6.20
N ASP A 85 3.89 19.31 -7.43
CA ASP A 85 2.89 18.28 -7.77
C ASP A 85 3.32 16.88 -7.32
N ILE A 86 4.60 16.52 -7.54
CA ILE A 86 5.11 15.21 -7.13
C ILE A 86 5.18 15.09 -5.60
N VAL A 87 5.59 16.16 -4.91
CA VAL A 87 5.63 16.17 -3.44
C VAL A 87 4.21 16.07 -2.87
N SER A 88 3.28 16.87 -3.37
CA SER A 88 1.87 16.88 -2.94
C SER A 88 1.20 15.54 -3.19
N LEU A 89 1.30 14.99 -4.41
CA LEU A 89 0.76 13.67 -4.73
C LEU A 89 1.33 12.58 -3.80
N SER A 90 2.63 12.62 -3.51
CA SER A 90 3.26 11.65 -2.61
C SER A 90 2.65 11.71 -1.20
N VAL A 91 2.36 12.90 -0.68
CA VAL A 91 1.72 13.09 0.63
C VAL A 91 0.26 12.64 0.59
N GLU A 92 -0.47 12.97 -0.48
CA GLU A 92 -1.88 12.63 -0.64
C GLU A 92 -2.12 11.12 -0.74
N LEU A 93 -1.23 10.37 -1.39
CA LEU A 93 -1.27 8.91 -1.43
C LEU A 93 -1.27 8.31 -0.02
N TYR A 94 -0.52 8.89 0.92
CA TYR A 94 -0.50 8.45 2.30
C TYR A 94 -1.74 8.92 3.08
N VAL A 95 -2.03 10.23 3.03
CA VAL A 95 -3.06 10.84 3.89
C VAL A 95 -4.47 10.48 3.45
N ARG A 96 -4.76 10.58 2.14
CA ARG A 96 -6.11 10.39 1.58
C ARG A 96 -6.31 8.97 1.07
N ALA A 97 -5.37 8.44 0.30
CA ALA A 97 -5.49 7.09 -0.25
C ALA A 97 -5.07 5.97 0.72
N ARG A 98 -4.58 6.33 1.93
CA ARG A 98 -4.18 5.40 2.99
C ARG A 98 -3.15 4.36 2.53
N CYS A 99 -2.34 4.69 1.52
CA CYS A 99 -1.28 3.82 1.05
C CYS A 99 -0.11 3.85 2.05
N GLY A 100 0.45 2.67 2.35
CA GLY A 100 1.76 2.61 3.02
C GLY A 100 2.85 3.23 2.14
N PHE A 101 3.95 3.70 2.74
CA PHE A 101 4.99 4.39 1.99
C PHE A 101 5.59 3.57 0.83
N ARG A 102 5.70 2.25 0.97
CA ARG A 102 6.14 1.37 -0.13
C ARG A 102 5.12 1.36 -1.27
N GLY A 103 3.84 1.21 -0.96
CA GLY A 103 2.76 1.27 -1.95
C GLY A 103 2.70 2.62 -2.66
N ALA A 104 2.96 3.73 -1.96
CA ALA A 104 3.05 5.04 -2.59
C ALA A 104 4.20 5.11 -3.62
N VAL A 105 5.38 4.53 -3.31
CA VAL A 105 6.49 4.45 -4.27
C VAL A 105 6.12 3.60 -5.48
N ASP A 106 5.47 2.45 -5.28
CA ASP A 106 5.05 1.55 -6.36
C ASP A 106 4.06 2.23 -7.30
N ILE A 107 3.07 2.94 -6.73
CA ILE A 107 2.09 3.72 -7.48
C ILE A 107 2.78 4.84 -8.28
N LEU A 108 3.67 5.62 -7.66
CA LEU A 108 4.39 6.69 -8.35
C LEU A 108 5.28 6.16 -9.48
N SER A 109 5.87 4.98 -9.30
CA SER A 109 6.66 4.31 -10.33
C SER A 109 5.78 3.91 -11.51
N TYR A 110 4.66 3.26 -11.24
CA TYR A 110 3.67 2.89 -12.26
C TYR A 110 3.12 4.11 -12.99
N MET A 111 2.82 5.20 -12.28
CA MET A 111 2.36 6.44 -12.89
C MET A 111 3.43 7.09 -13.77
N ASN A 112 4.69 7.11 -13.32
CA ASN A 112 5.79 7.65 -14.10
C ASN A 112 5.96 6.91 -15.45
N GLU A 113 5.81 5.57 -15.45
CA GLU A 113 5.86 4.74 -16.65
C GLU A 113 4.60 4.88 -17.53
N SER A 114 3.42 4.91 -16.90
CA SER A 114 2.14 4.89 -17.59
C SER A 114 1.77 6.25 -18.19
N PHE A 115 2.06 7.33 -17.48
CA PHE A 115 1.74 8.71 -17.89
C PHE A 115 2.93 9.45 -18.51
N GLY A 116 4.10 8.81 -18.60
CA GLY A 116 5.27 9.39 -19.28
C GLY A 116 5.80 10.65 -18.60
N TRP A 117 5.69 10.76 -17.27
CA TRP A 117 6.16 11.92 -16.49
C TRP A 117 7.66 12.16 -16.59
N LYS A 118 8.45 11.16 -17.03
CA LYS A 118 9.91 11.25 -17.25
C LYS A 118 10.65 11.84 -16.06
N LEU A 119 10.22 11.47 -14.84
CA LEU A 119 10.92 11.88 -13.62
C LEU A 119 12.35 11.34 -13.67
N LYS A 120 13.34 12.22 -13.41
CA LYS A 120 14.75 11.81 -13.30
C LYS A 120 14.95 10.73 -12.22
N LYS A 121 14.14 10.77 -11.18
CA LYS A 121 14.10 9.82 -10.08
C LYS A 121 12.70 9.81 -9.49
N VAL A 122 12.18 8.63 -9.16
CA VAL A 122 10.94 8.50 -8.38
C VAL A 122 11.27 8.76 -6.90
N PRO A 123 10.44 9.51 -6.14
CA PRO A 123 10.62 9.67 -4.71
C PRO A 123 10.75 8.32 -4.01
N ASN A 124 11.74 8.17 -3.14
CA ASN A 124 11.87 6.96 -2.34
C ASN A 124 11.04 7.05 -1.05
N ARG A 125 10.89 5.91 -0.37
CA ARG A 125 10.17 5.79 0.91
C ARG A 125 10.52 6.91 1.90
N ASN A 126 11.81 7.16 2.10
CA ASN A 126 12.29 8.10 3.11
C ASN A 126 11.99 9.56 2.71
N SER A 127 12.05 9.89 1.43
CA SER A 127 11.64 11.21 0.94
C SER A 127 10.16 11.46 1.23
N ILE A 128 9.30 10.49 0.89
CA ILE A 128 7.86 10.58 1.10
C ILE A 128 7.53 10.68 2.60
N GLU A 129 8.12 9.80 3.42
CA GLU A 129 7.95 9.80 4.88
C GLU A 129 8.36 11.15 5.51
N ASN A 130 9.48 11.72 5.06
CA ASN A 130 9.91 13.03 5.53
C ASN A 130 8.97 14.16 5.11
N TRP A 131 8.40 14.12 3.90
CA TRP A 131 7.42 15.12 3.47
C TRP A 131 6.12 15.00 4.25
N VAL A 132 5.65 13.79 4.52
CA VAL A 132 4.47 13.55 5.37
C VAL A 132 4.73 14.07 6.79
N ARG A 133 5.90 13.80 7.37
CA ARG A 133 6.25 14.31 8.71
C ARG A 133 6.36 15.84 8.76
N LYS A 134 6.77 16.48 7.66
CA LYS A 134 6.81 17.94 7.53
C LYS A 134 5.47 18.54 7.10
N SER A 135 4.52 17.71 6.66
CA SER A 135 3.20 18.18 6.27
C SER A 135 2.48 18.73 7.50
N GLY A 136 1.89 19.90 7.36
CA GLY A 136 1.29 20.62 8.48
C GLY A 136 2.29 21.40 9.35
N TYR A 137 3.61 21.32 9.15
CA TYR A 137 4.58 22.10 9.95
C TYR A 137 4.33 23.62 9.91
N SER A 138 3.81 24.14 8.80
CA SER A 138 3.40 25.54 8.69
C SER A 138 2.28 25.91 9.65
N ILE A 139 1.34 25.00 9.92
CA ILE A 139 0.23 25.18 10.87
C ILE A 139 0.75 25.41 12.29
N TYR A 140 1.90 24.82 12.65
CA TYR A 140 2.54 25.01 13.96
C TYR A 140 3.34 26.30 14.05
N LYS A 141 3.82 26.83 12.91
CA LYS A 141 4.64 28.05 12.88
C LYS A 141 3.82 29.31 12.73
N GLU A 142 2.69 29.22 12.07
CA GLU A 142 1.73 30.30 12.00
C GLU A 142 0.91 30.22 13.29
N LEU A 143 1.25 31.07 14.27
CA LEU A 143 0.37 31.36 15.40
C LEU A 143 -1.02 31.59 14.82
N ALA A 144 -1.99 30.80 15.29
CA ALA A 144 -3.39 31.09 15.05
C ALA A 144 -3.59 32.57 15.42
N TYR A 145 -3.87 33.42 14.42
CA TYR A 145 -4.29 34.80 14.66
C TYR A 145 -5.62 34.72 15.42
N THR A 146 -5.55 34.62 16.74
CA THR A 146 -6.67 34.87 17.63
C THR A 146 -6.60 36.36 17.94
N ASN A 147 -7.71 37.05 17.71
CA ASN A 147 -7.85 38.41 18.20
C ASN A 147 -7.74 38.32 19.73
N PRO A 148 -6.81 39.05 20.37
CA PRO A 148 -6.62 38.98 21.83
C PRO A 148 -7.85 39.47 22.63
N GLU A 149 -8.85 40.02 21.96
CA GLU A 149 -10.09 40.55 22.53
C GLU A 149 -11.26 39.57 22.52
N GLU A 150 -11.15 38.40 21.87
CA GLU A 150 -12.25 37.42 21.80
C GLU A 150 -12.21 36.47 23.01
N GLU A 151 -13.24 36.54 23.86
CA GLU A 151 -13.45 35.56 24.93
C GLU A 151 -13.69 34.18 24.34
N HIS A 152 -12.87 33.22 24.74
CA HIS A 152 -12.91 31.88 24.18
C HIS A 152 -12.64 30.82 25.25
N ALA A 153 -13.22 29.64 25.06
CA ALA A 153 -12.97 28.50 25.92
C ALA A 153 -11.79 27.69 25.37
N GLN A 154 -10.70 27.60 26.12
CA GLN A 154 -9.56 26.75 25.76
C GLN A 154 -9.68 25.38 26.43
N THR A 155 -9.54 24.32 25.66
CA THR A 155 -9.34 22.96 26.19
C THR A 155 -7.95 22.46 25.85
N THR A 156 -7.19 22.03 26.85
CA THR A 156 -5.89 21.40 26.65
C THR A 156 -6.00 19.91 26.97
N ASP A 157 -5.63 19.07 26.01
CA ASP A 157 -5.62 17.61 26.14
C ASP A 157 -4.21 17.04 26.00
N GLU A 158 -3.93 15.98 26.76
CA GLU A 158 -2.67 15.22 26.70
C GLU A 158 -2.87 14.01 25.78
N SER A 159 -2.29 14.06 24.59
CA SER A 159 -2.32 12.92 23.68
C SER A 159 -1.14 11.98 23.98
N MET A 160 -1.48 10.80 24.50
CA MET A 160 -0.54 9.69 24.65
C MET A 160 -0.33 9.03 23.27
N MET A 161 0.69 9.45 22.53
CA MET A 161 1.10 8.83 21.27
C MET A 161 2.09 7.68 21.50
N PRO A 162 2.19 6.70 20.57
CA PRO A 162 3.10 5.57 20.70
C PRO A 162 4.54 6.02 20.44
N GLY A 163 5.32 6.17 21.51
CA GLY A 163 6.70 6.65 21.54
C GLY A 163 7.11 7.02 22.97
N SER A 164 8.20 7.77 23.15
CA SER A 164 8.66 8.29 24.45
C SER A 164 8.33 9.78 24.69
N GLU A 165 7.65 10.43 23.75
CA GLU A 165 7.34 11.86 23.81
C GLU A 165 5.85 12.07 24.15
N LYS A 166 5.58 13.08 24.97
CA LYS A 166 4.22 13.51 25.33
C LYS A 166 3.84 14.71 24.47
N MET A 167 2.63 14.67 23.90
CA MET A 167 2.08 15.76 23.09
C MET A 167 0.95 16.45 23.83
N LEU A 168 1.06 17.76 24.03
CA LEU A 168 0.00 18.62 24.55
C LEU A 168 -0.71 19.29 23.37
N LEU A 169 -2.03 19.19 23.32
CA LEU A 169 -2.87 19.78 22.29
C LEU A 169 -3.80 20.81 22.93
N SER A 170 -3.64 22.10 22.56
CA SER A 170 -4.53 23.17 23.00
C SER A 170 -5.51 23.55 21.89
N LEU A 171 -6.79 23.48 22.20
CA LEU A 171 -7.92 23.73 21.29
C LEU A 171 -8.74 24.92 21.75
N ASP A 172 -9.08 25.78 20.80
CA ASP A 172 -10.00 26.90 20.97
C ASP A 172 -11.44 26.51 20.66
N ILE A 173 -12.39 26.99 21.44
CA ILE A 173 -13.81 26.66 21.36
C ILE A 173 -14.66 27.94 21.46
N GLY A 174 -15.48 28.16 20.42
CA GLY A 174 -16.58 29.13 20.48
C GLY A 174 -17.75 28.60 21.33
N ALA A 175 -18.10 29.32 22.38
CA ALA A 175 -19.11 28.90 23.35
C ALA A 175 -20.52 29.30 22.88
N ASP A 176 -21.31 28.35 22.32
CA ASP A 176 -22.79 28.42 22.32
C ASP A 176 -23.52 27.22 21.68
N ILE A 177 -22.83 26.27 21.04
CA ILE A 177 -23.47 25.18 20.25
C ILE A 177 -22.67 23.87 20.37
N PRO A 178 -23.29 22.67 20.26
CA PRO A 178 -22.55 21.41 20.17
C PRO A 178 -21.52 21.43 19.02
N LEU A 179 -20.27 21.27 19.39
CA LEU A 179 -19.12 21.55 18.53
C LEU A 179 -18.92 20.46 17.48
N ARG A 180 -18.59 20.89 16.25
CA ARG A 180 -18.04 20.06 15.18
C ARG A 180 -16.56 20.35 15.02
N ARG A 181 -15.85 19.45 14.33
CA ARG A 181 -14.41 19.63 14.03
C ARG A 181 -14.09 20.92 13.26
N SER A 182 -15.05 21.46 12.51
CA SER A 182 -14.93 22.75 11.82
C SER A 182 -14.88 23.96 12.75
N ASP A 183 -15.37 23.79 13.98
CA ASP A 183 -15.64 24.88 14.92
C ASP A 183 -14.50 25.03 15.94
N VAL A 184 -13.44 24.23 15.78
CA VAL A 184 -12.30 24.16 16.69
C VAL A 184 -11.04 24.61 15.97
N LYS A 185 -10.31 25.53 16.60
CA LYS A 185 -9.00 26.00 16.10
C LYS A 185 -7.88 25.43 16.97
N VAL A 186 -6.82 24.94 16.35
CA VAL A 186 -5.61 24.52 17.07
C VAL A 186 -4.83 25.78 17.46
N LEU A 187 -4.62 25.99 18.76
CA LEU A 187 -3.90 27.15 19.29
C LEU A 187 -2.42 26.87 19.46
N ASP A 188 -2.10 25.71 20.04
CA ASP A 188 -0.73 25.27 20.31
C ASP A 188 -0.64 23.76 20.28
N ILE A 189 0.51 23.26 19.81
CA ILE A 189 0.92 21.88 20.00
C ILE A 189 2.37 21.89 20.48
N SER A 190 2.56 21.48 21.72
CA SER A 190 3.87 21.41 22.36
C SER A 190 4.27 19.96 22.63
N VAL A 191 5.56 19.68 22.52
CA VAL A 191 6.15 18.36 22.74
C VAL A 191 7.15 18.47 23.88
N ALA A 192 6.98 17.59 24.88
CA ALA A 192 7.94 17.43 25.97
C ALA A 192 8.65 16.09 25.82
N SER A 193 9.97 16.11 25.97
CA SER A 193 10.75 14.90 26.25
C SER A 193 10.34 14.36 27.62
N SER A 194 10.00 13.07 27.71
CA SER A 194 9.80 12.40 29.01
C SER A 194 11.08 12.39 29.84
#